data_AF-A0A920PC26-F1
#
_entry.id   AF-A0A920PC26-F1
#
_cell.length_a   1.000
_cell.length_b   1.000
_cell.length_c   1.000
_cell.angle_alpha   90.00
_cell.angle_beta   90.00
_cell.angle_gamma   90.00
#
_symmetry.space_group_name_H-M   'P 1'
#
loop_
_entity.id
_entity.type
_entity.pdbx_description
1 polymer ?
#
loop_
_entity_poly.entity_id
_entity_poly.type
_entity_poly.pdbx_seq_one_letter_code
_entity_poly.pdbx_strand_id
1 'polypeptide(L)'
;MVTVPKGKFIYKEEEDEEDQINLEEFSIMKFPVTNLLYMQFDPQHKTRYPQYSWEEDQPVIGINYYEAIFFSLWLELRLPTEKEWEKAARGTDGRVYPWGEAMGYEKGFANTCDFMECKTNSVSELEPGMSPYGCFDMLETYGNGVCNGMFLNTQHSGL
;
A
#
# COMPACT_ATOMS: atom_id res chain seq x y z
N MET A 1 5.68 9.86 4.43
CA MET A 1 6.17 8.55 4.88
C MET A 1 5.62 8.28 6.27
N VAL A 2 5.50 7.01 6.64
CA VAL A 2 5.18 6.48 7.96
C VAL A 2 6.34 5.58 8.39
N THR A 3 6.75 5.64 9.66
CA THR A 3 7.78 4.78 10.23
C THR A 3 7.13 3.53 10.82
N VAL A 4 7.59 2.35 10.40
CA VAL A 4 7.20 1.06 10.96
C VAL A 4 8.33 0.58 11.87
N PRO A 5 8.08 0.42 13.19
CA PRO A 5 9.13 0.15 14.15
C PRO A 5 9.74 -1.24 13.95
N LYS A 6 11.02 -1.37 14.32
CA LYS A 6 11.71 -2.66 14.43
C LYS A 6 10.92 -3.63 15.33
N GLY A 7 10.91 -4.90 14.96
CA GLY A 7 10.39 -5.96 15.83
C GLY A 7 9.83 -7.17 15.09
N LYS A 8 9.50 -8.20 15.88
CA LYS A 8 8.80 -9.39 15.42
C LYS A 8 7.37 -9.09 14.99
N PHE A 9 6.87 -9.83 14.00
CA PHE A 9 5.47 -9.84 13.61
C PHE A 9 5.07 -11.21 13.05
N ILE A 10 3.78 -11.49 13.09
CA ILE A 10 3.16 -12.66 12.46
C ILE A 10 3.14 -12.42 10.94
N TYR A 11 3.86 -13.26 10.20
CA TYR A 11 3.88 -13.23 8.74
C TYR A 11 2.99 -14.35 8.21
N LYS A 12 2.07 -14.02 7.31
CA LYS A 12 1.04 -14.91 6.77
C LYS A 12 0.17 -15.48 7.89
N GLU A 13 0.20 -16.81 8.05
CA GLU A 13 -0.56 -17.59 9.02
C GLU A 13 0.37 -18.23 10.07
N GLU A 14 1.64 -17.83 10.12
CA GLU A 14 2.65 -18.39 11.03
C GLU A 14 2.54 -17.74 12.43
N GLU A 15 1.65 -18.28 13.27
CA GLU A 15 1.35 -17.73 14.60
C GLU A 15 2.40 -18.09 15.67
N ASP A 16 3.18 -19.15 15.46
CA ASP A 16 4.19 -19.62 16.40
C ASP A 16 5.33 -18.57 16.56
N GLU A 17 5.68 -18.23 17.80
CA GLU A 17 6.69 -17.19 18.10
C GLU A 17 8.08 -17.45 17.49
N GLU A 18 8.38 -18.73 17.24
CA GLU A 18 9.63 -19.19 16.64
C GLU A 18 9.69 -18.88 15.13
N ASP A 19 8.54 -18.84 14.46
CA ASP A 19 8.40 -18.60 13.02
C ASP A 19 8.14 -17.11 12.69
N GLN A 20 7.87 -16.29 13.71
CA GLN A 20 7.70 -14.84 13.54
C GLN A 20 8.95 -14.18 12.95
N ILE A 21 8.72 -13.34 11.94
CA ILE A 21 9.77 -12.61 11.25
C ILE A 21 10.14 -11.37 12.04
N ASN A 22 11.44 -11.17 12.30
CA ASN A 22 11.96 -9.93 12.85
C ASN A 22 12.41 -8.99 11.72
N LEU A 23 11.79 -7.83 11.60
CA LEU A 23 12.20 -6.78 10.66
C LEU A 23 12.88 -5.64 11.41
N GLU A 24 13.91 -5.06 10.80
CA GLU A 24 14.44 -3.75 11.20
C GLU A 24 13.39 -2.66 10.98
N GLU A 25 13.61 -1.49 11.58
CA GLU A 25 12.77 -0.32 11.33
C GLU A 25 12.88 0.10 9.87
N PHE A 26 11.76 0.46 9.24
CA PHE A 26 11.74 1.00 7.88
C PHE A 26 10.68 2.10 7.77
N SER A 27 10.74 2.87 6.68
CA SER A 27 9.72 3.87 6.36
C SER A 27 9.04 3.54 5.04
N ILE A 28 7.71 3.62 5.00
CA ILE A 28 6.85 3.36 3.84
C ILE A 28 5.99 4.60 3.54
N MET A 29 5.53 4.79 2.31
CA MET A 29 4.60 5.87 1.99
C MET A 29 3.29 5.71 2.77
N LYS A 30 2.74 6.85 3.25
CA LYS A 30 1.46 6.88 3.97
C LYS A 30 0.27 6.52 3.07
N PHE A 31 0.39 6.92 1.81
CA PHE A 31 -0.59 6.82 0.76
C PHE A 31 0.07 6.13 -0.44
N PRO A 32 -0.69 5.47 -1.32
CA PRO A 32 -0.13 5.06 -2.59
C PRO A 32 0.40 6.25 -3.40
N VAL A 33 1.32 5.97 -4.33
CA VAL A 33 1.82 6.92 -5.32
C VAL A 33 0.64 7.46 -6.11
N THR A 34 0.50 8.78 -6.18
CA THR A 34 -0.60 9.42 -6.89
C THR A 34 -0.28 9.63 -8.37
N ASN A 35 -1.32 9.84 -9.18
CA ASN A 35 -1.17 10.27 -10.57
C ASN A 35 -0.29 11.51 -10.69
N LEU A 36 -0.50 12.52 -9.84
CA LEU A 36 0.29 13.76 -9.86
C LEU A 36 1.80 13.49 -9.72
N LEU A 37 2.18 12.62 -8.79
CA LEU A 37 3.58 12.28 -8.56
C LEU A 37 4.15 11.46 -9.71
N TYR A 38 3.40 10.44 -10.18
CA TYR A 38 3.86 9.60 -11.28
C TYR A 38 4.00 10.37 -12.60
N MET A 39 3.13 11.35 -12.85
CA MET A 39 3.22 12.21 -14.04
C MET A 39 4.46 13.11 -14.06
N GLN A 40 5.15 13.31 -12.93
CA GLN A 40 6.47 13.96 -12.94
C GLN A 40 7.54 13.09 -13.62
N PHE A 41 7.36 11.77 -13.61
CA PHE A 41 8.22 10.79 -14.27
C PHE A 41 7.74 10.46 -15.69
N ASP A 42 6.44 10.22 -15.87
CA ASP A 42 5.82 9.98 -17.19
C ASP A 42 4.55 10.83 -17.38
N PRO A 43 4.68 12.02 -17.99
CA PRO A 43 3.53 12.89 -18.26
C PRO A 43 2.45 12.30 -19.18
N GLN A 44 2.77 11.25 -19.96
CA GLN A 44 1.82 10.60 -20.86
C GLN A 44 0.90 9.62 -20.13
N HIS A 45 1.20 9.29 -18.86
CA HIS A 45 0.43 8.32 -18.08
C HIS A 45 -1.05 8.70 -17.93
N LYS A 46 -1.38 10.00 -17.87
CA LYS A 46 -2.75 10.52 -17.66
C LYS A 46 -3.78 9.92 -18.62
N THR A 47 -3.38 9.58 -19.84
CA THR A 47 -4.29 9.08 -20.88
C THR A 47 -4.41 7.57 -20.93
N ARG A 48 -3.70 6.82 -20.07
CA ARG A 48 -3.63 5.35 -20.17
C ARG A 48 -4.86 4.65 -19.56
N TYR A 49 -5.35 5.12 -18.42
CA TYR A 49 -6.53 4.55 -17.72
C TYR A 49 -7.51 5.61 -17.18
N PRO A 50 -7.93 6.60 -18.00
CA PRO A 50 -8.73 7.75 -17.54
C PRO A 50 -10.13 7.36 -17.03
N GLN A 51 -10.62 6.16 -17.34
CA GLN A 51 -11.89 5.64 -16.85
C GLN A 51 -11.83 5.03 -15.44
N TYR A 52 -10.62 4.70 -14.95
CA TYR A 52 -10.39 4.01 -13.68
C TYR A 52 -9.62 4.85 -12.67
N SER A 53 -8.69 5.70 -13.11
CA SER A 53 -7.96 6.66 -12.27
C SER A 53 -7.62 7.88 -13.12
N TRP A 54 -8.17 9.03 -12.76
CA TRP A 54 -8.12 10.26 -13.56
C TRP A 54 -7.59 11.47 -12.79
N GLU A 55 -8.06 11.64 -11.56
CA GLU A 55 -7.71 12.82 -10.76
C GLU A 55 -6.28 12.75 -10.25
N GLU A 56 -5.69 13.91 -9.99
CA GLU A 56 -4.28 14.05 -9.61
C GLU A 56 -3.94 13.39 -8.26
N ASP A 57 -4.90 13.34 -7.34
CA ASP A 57 -4.78 12.78 -6.00
C ASP A 57 -5.27 11.33 -5.89
N GLN A 58 -5.64 10.71 -7.00
CA GLN A 58 -5.94 9.28 -7.08
C GLN A 58 -4.65 8.46 -7.25
N PRO A 59 -4.63 7.19 -6.82
CA PRO A 59 -3.48 6.31 -6.99
C PRO A 59 -3.18 6.05 -8.46
N VAL A 60 -1.89 6.01 -8.80
CA VAL A 60 -1.43 5.54 -10.11
C VAL A 60 -1.76 4.05 -10.27
N ILE A 61 -2.25 3.67 -11.45
CA ILE A 61 -2.65 2.29 -11.75
C ILE A 61 -2.18 1.87 -13.14
N GLY A 62 -2.19 0.56 -13.39
CA GLY A 62 -1.93 0.00 -14.72
C GLY A 62 -0.48 0.19 -15.20
N ILE A 63 0.44 0.41 -14.28
CA ILE A 63 1.88 0.29 -14.48
C ILE A 63 2.30 -1.17 -14.26
N ASN A 64 3.32 -1.62 -14.98
CA ASN A 64 3.92 -2.92 -14.78
C ASN A 64 5.05 -2.88 -13.72
N TYR A 65 5.55 -4.05 -13.33
CA TYR A 65 6.61 -4.18 -12.32
C TYR A 65 7.89 -3.39 -12.66
N TYR A 66 8.31 -3.38 -13.92
CA TYR A 66 9.52 -2.65 -14.34
C TYR A 66 9.30 -1.14 -14.29
N GLU A 67 8.14 -0.65 -14.71
CA GLU A 67 7.75 0.76 -14.58
C GLU A 67 7.79 1.20 -13.10
N ALA A 68 7.29 0.37 -12.19
CA ALA A 68 7.34 0.63 -10.76
C ALA A 68 8.78 0.66 -10.22
N ILE A 69 9.66 -0.25 -10.65
CA ILE A 69 11.08 -0.23 -10.29
C ILE A 69 11.75 1.06 -10.80
N PHE A 70 11.61 1.39 -12.08
CA PHE A 70 12.28 2.56 -12.65
C PHE A 70 11.83 3.85 -11.98
N PHE A 71 10.53 3.98 -11.72
CA PHE A 71 9.98 5.10 -10.96
C PHE A 71 10.53 5.16 -9.53
N SER A 72 10.59 4.02 -8.83
CA SER A 72 11.15 3.97 -7.47
C SER A 72 12.60 4.44 -7.41
N LEU A 73 13.42 4.03 -8.38
CA LEU A 73 14.82 4.42 -8.48
C LEU A 73 14.98 5.89 -8.85
N TRP A 74 14.11 6.43 -9.72
CA TRP A 74 14.09 7.85 -10.07
C TRP A 74 13.83 8.77 -8.86
N LEU A 75 13.01 8.30 -7.91
CA LEU A 75 12.76 8.98 -6.63
C LEU A 75 13.84 8.71 -5.56
N GLU A 76 14.87 7.92 -5.85
CA GLU A 76 15.84 7.43 -4.85
C GLU A 76 15.15 6.66 -3.69
N LEU A 77 14.06 5.97 -4.01
CA LEU A 77 13.29 5.10 -3.13
C LEU A 77 13.41 3.63 -3.61
N ARG A 78 12.63 2.71 -3.02
CA ARG A 78 12.53 1.31 -3.44
C ARG A 78 11.12 0.77 -3.23
N LEU A 79 10.80 -0.35 -3.86
CA LEU A 79 9.60 -1.11 -3.52
C LEU A 79 9.73 -1.72 -2.10
N PRO A 80 8.63 -1.80 -1.33
CA PRO A 80 8.60 -2.61 -0.12
C PRO A 80 8.76 -4.10 -0.47
N THR A 81 9.37 -4.86 0.42
CA THR A 81 9.26 -6.32 0.38
C THR A 81 7.86 -6.76 0.82
N GLU A 82 7.44 -7.98 0.46
CA GLU A 82 6.16 -8.58 0.92
C GLU A 82 6.01 -8.49 2.45
N LYS A 83 7.09 -8.81 3.18
CA LYS A 83 7.12 -8.79 4.65
C LYS A 83 6.96 -7.37 5.22
N GLU A 84 7.60 -6.37 4.62
CA GLU A 84 7.47 -4.98 5.04
C GLU A 84 6.07 -4.45 4.75
N TRP A 85 5.52 -4.76 3.58
CA TRP A 85 4.16 -4.36 3.22
C TRP A 85 3.15 -4.97 4.18
N GLU A 86 3.26 -6.27 4.46
CA GLU A 86 2.35 -6.98 5.33
C GLU A 86 2.42 -6.51 6.78
N LYS A 87 3.63 -6.29 7.33
CA LYS A 87 3.79 -5.68 8.65
C LYS A 87 3.18 -4.27 8.67
N ALA A 88 3.39 -3.46 7.63
CA ALA A 88 2.81 -2.13 7.55
C ALA A 88 1.27 -2.15 7.51
N ALA A 89 0.67 -3.16 6.88
CA ALA A 89 -0.77 -3.36 6.75
C ALA A 89 -1.41 -3.91 8.04
N ARG A 90 -0.79 -4.94 8.62
CA ARG A 90 -1.39 -5.77 9.69
C ARG A 90 -0.80 -5.50 11.07
N GLY A 91 0.27 -4.74 11.20
CA GLY A 91 0.94 -4.59 12.50
C GLY A 91 1.62 -5.88 12.94
N THR A 92 1.58 -6.17 14.25
CA THR A 92 2.26 -7.33 14.86
C THR A 92 1.31 -8.45 15.29
N ASP A 93 0.00 -8.21 15.27
CA ASP A 93 -1.03 -9.07 15.85
C ASP A 93 -1.78 -9.92 14.82
N GLY A 94 -1.32 -9.96 13.56
CA GLY A 94 -1.83 -10.88 12.55
C GLY A 94 -3.27 -10.59 12.05
N ARG A 95 -3.81 -9.39 12.29
CA ARG A 95 -5.14 -8.98 11.82
C ARG A 95 -5.36 -9.21 10.31
N VAL A 96 -6.54 -9.71 9.95
CA VAL A 96 -7.03 -9.94 8.58
C VAL A 96 -7.33 -8.60 7.90
N TYR A 97 -7.96 -7.68 8.63
CA TYR A 97 -8.22 -6.32 8.14
C TYR A 97 -7.27 -5.31 8.81
N PRO A 98 -6.75 -4.29 8.09
CA PRO A 98 -5.89 -3.27 8.69
C PRO A 98 -6.51 -2.57 9.91
N TRP A 99 -7.82 -2.34 9.86
CA TRP A 99 -8.63 -1.75 10.94
C TRP A 99 -9.05 -2.73 12.06
N GLY A 100 -8.76 -4.02 11.91
CA GLY A 100 -8.99 -5.07 12.92
C GLY A 100 -10.24 -5.93 12.71
N GLU A 101 -10.26 -7.09 13.38
CA GLU A 101 -11.27 -8.17 13.19
C GLU A 101 -12.68 -7.82 13.64
N ALA A 102 -12.82 -6.97 14.67
CA ALA A 102 -14.09 -6.79 15.36
C ALA A 102 -15.23 -6.27 14.46
N MET A 103 -14.89 -5.61 13.36
CA MET A 103 -15.85 -5.08 12.39
C MET A 103 -15.99 -5.95 11.14
N GLY A 104 -15.08 -6.90 10.90
CA GLY A 104 -15.02 -7.62 9.63
C GLY A 104 -14.80 -6.69 8.44
N TYR A 105 -15.25 -7.11 7.26
CA TYR A 105 -15.24 -6.27 6.05
C TYR A 105 -16.26 -5.14 6.16
N GLU A 106 -15.78 -3.91 6.00
CA GLU A 106 -16.61 -2.70 5.99
C GLU A 106 -16.45 -1.97 4.66
N LYS A 107 -17.57 -1.72 4.00
CA LYS A 107 -17.59 -0.99 2.73
C LYS A 107 -17.14 0.46 2.96
N GLY A 108 -16.20 0.94 2.15
CA GLY A 108 -15.61 2.28 2.29
C GLY A 108 -14.44 2.36 3.28
N PHE A 109 -13.93 1.21 3.74
CA PHE A 109 -12.66 1.13 4.49
C PHE A 109 -11.51 0.68 3.58
N ALA A 110 -11.80 0.25 2.35
CA ALA A 110 -10.80 -0.06 1.35
C ALA A 110 -11.34 0.27 -0.05
N ASN A 111 -10.42 0.55 -0.97
CA ASN A 111 -10.76 0.79 -2.35
C ASN A 111 -11.01 -0.53 -3.09
N THR A 112 -12.25 -1.00 -2.99
CA THR A 112 -12.73 -2.26 -3.56
C THR A 112 -13.71 -2.03 -4.72
N CYS A 113 -13.84 -3.02 -5.61
CA CYS A 113 -14.77 -2.93 -6.74
C CYS A 113 -16.23 -2.68 -6.33
N ASP A 114 -16.70 -3.19 -5.18
CA ASP A 114 -18.05 -2.96 -4.67
C ASP A 114 -18.24 -1.56 -4.06
N PHE A 115 -17.15 -0.88 -3.69
CA PHE A 115 -17.15 0.50 -3.21
C PHE A 115 -17.14 1.52 -4.35
N MET A 116 -16.21 1.39 -5.31
CA MET A 116 -15.97 2.40 -6.36
C MET A 116 -16.25 1.91 -7.79
N GLU A 117 -16.97 0.80 -7.96
CA GLU A 117 -17.26 0.22 -9.28
C GLU A 117 -15.97 -0.04 -10.09
N CYS A 118 -14.96 -0.57 -9.41
CA CYS A 118 -13.61 -0.81 -9.91
C CYS A 118 -12.86 0.45 -10.42
N LYS A 119 -13.24 1.64 -9.93
CA LYS A 119 -12.46 2.88 -10.08
C LYS A 119 -11.68 3.15 -8.80
N THR A 120 -10.75 4.10 -8.88
CA THR A 120 -10.04 4.61 -7.72
C THR A 120 -10.72 5.83 -7.15
N ASN A 121 -10.43 6.11 -5.88
CA ASN A 121 -10.85 7.29 -5.14
C ASN A 121 -9.61 8.06 -4.64
N SER A 122 -9.79 9.23 -4.03
CA SER A 122 -8.64 10.00 -3.51
C SER A 122 -7.89 9.17 -2.48
N VAL A 123 -6.56 9.17 -2.52
CA VAL A 123 -5.72 8.37 -1.61
C VAL A 123 -5.92 8.70 -0.12
N SER A 124 -6.59 9.81 0.19
CA SER A 124 -6.83 10.29 1.57
C SER A 124 -8.25 10.05 2.08
N GLU A 125 -9.14 9.49 1.27
CA GLU A 125 -10.58 9.44 1.56
C GLU A 125 -10.97 8.33 2.55
N LEU A 126 -10.23 7.21 2.58
CA LEU A 126 -10.57 6.03 3.37
C LEU A 126 -9.84 5.99 4.72
N GLU A 127 -9.92 7.09 5.47
CA GLU A 127 -9.31 7.21 6.81
C GLU A 127 -9.74 6.10 7.79
N PRO A 128 -11.02 5.66 7.83
CA PRO A 128 -11.41 4.55 8.71
C PRO A 128 -10.68 3.23 8.40
N GLY A 129 -10.15 3.09 7.18
CA GLY A 129 -9.41 1.92 6.69
C GLY A 129 -7.93 1.87 7.00
N MET A 130 -7.40 2.87 7.72
CA MET A 130 -5.97 2.96 8.01
C MET A 130 -5.43 1.71 8.71
N SER A 131 -4.20 1.34 8.35
CA SER A 131 -3.42 0.34 9.07
C SER A 131 -3.05 0.79 10.49
N PRO A 132 -2.56 -0.13 11.36
CA PRO A 132 -2.12 0.22 12.71
C PRO A 132 -1.02 1.29 12.77
N TYR A 133 -0.26 1.43 11.69
CA TYR A 133 0.80 2.43 11.55
C TYR A 133 0.33 3.68 10.78
N GLY A 134 -0.91 3.71 10.28
CA GLY A 134 -1.50 4.87 9.62
C GLY A 134 -1.30 4.91 8.10
N CYS A 135 -1.03 3.76 7.47
CA CYS A 135 -0.99 3.63 6.02
C CYS A 135 -2.41 3.41 5.48
N PHE A 136 -2.75 4.07 4.38
CA PHE A 136 -4.06 3.97 3.72
C PHE A 136 -4.03 2.89 2.65
N ASP A 137 -5.20 2.37 2.25
CA ASP A 137 -5.35 1.44 1.11
C ASP A 137 -4.44 0.19 1.18
N MET A 138 -4.23 -0.33 2.39
CA MET A 138 -3.38 -1.49 2.66
C MET A 138 -4.16 -2.81 2.76
N LEU A 139 -5.44 -2.85 2.37
CA LEU A 139 -6.20 -4.10 2.41
C LEU A 139 -5.77 -5.01 1.25
N GLU A 140 -5.33 -6.22 1.58
CA GLU A 140 -5.20 -7.30 0.61
C GLU A 140 -6.51 -8.08 0.56
N THR A 141 -7.12 -8.26 -0.63
CA THR A 141 -8.14 -9.31 -0.79
C THR A 141 -7.80 -10.20 -1.97
N TYR A 142 -7.66 -11.50 -1.71
CA TYR A 142 -7.60 -12.51 -2.75
C TYR A 142 -9.01 -12.68 -3.33
N GLY A 143 -9.22 -12.23 -4.56
CA GLY A 143 -10.42 -12.57 -5.35
C GLY A 143 -11.49 -11.49 -5.53
N ASN A 144 -11.45 -10.35 -4.81
CA ASN A 144 -12.50 -9.31 -4.91
C ASN A 144 -12.07 -8.00 -5.60
N GLY A 145 -10.93 -7.99 -6.30
CA GLY A 145 -10.54 -6.86 -7.15
C GLY A 145 -10.26 -5.57 -6.37
N VAL A 146 -9.30 -5.62 -5.45
CA VAL A 146 -8.74 -4.38 -4.87
C VAL A 146 -7.88 -3.69 -5.92
N CYS A 147 -8.11 -2.40 -6.13
CA CYS A 147 -7.22 -1.58 -6.93
C CYS A 147 -6.02 -1.16 -6.05
N ASN A 148 -5.09 -2.07 -5.80
CA ASN A 148 -3.90 -1.76 -5.01
C ASN A 148 -3.06 -0.69 -5.70
N GLY A 149 -2.88 0.44 -5.02
CA GLY A 149 -1.93 1.46 -5.45
C GLY A 149 -0.48 1.06 -5.11
N MET A 150 0.47 1.70 -5.79
CA MET A 150 1.90 1.46 -5.57
C MET A 150 2.39 2.16 -4.30
N PHE A 151 3.13 1.47 -3.42
CA PHE A 151 3.80 2.05 -2.26
C PHE A 151 5.31 1.99 -2.41
N LEU A 152 6.03 2.95 -1.80
CA LEU A 152 7.49 3.00 -1.79
C LEU A 152 8.05 3.08 -0.38
N ASN A 153 9.20 2.46 -0.17
CA ASN A 153 10.01 2.60 1.03
C ASN A 153 11.20 3.54 0.78
N THR A 154 11.69 4.18 1.84
CA THR A 154 13.00 4.84 1.80
C THR A 154 14.09 3.82 1.52
N GLN A 155 15.11 4.19 0.75
CA GLN A 155 16.33 3.41 0.71
C GLN A 155 16.99 3.46 2.10
N HIS A 156 17.48 2.32 2.58
CA HIS A 156 18.41 2.36 3.71
C HIS A 156 19.70 2.97 3.19
N SER A 157 20.07 4.13 3.72
CA SER A 157 21.42 4.68 3.60
C SER A 157 22.37 3.82 4.45
N GLY A 158 22.59 2.59 4.02
CA GLY A 158 23.73 1.79 4.45
C GLY A 158 24.96 2.28 3.67
N LEU A 159 25.73 3.17 4.30
CA LEU A 159 27.16 3.29 4.01
C LEU A 159 27.90 2.11 4.65
#